data_AF-Q5XJJ0-F1
#
_entry.id   AF-Q5XJJ0-F1
#
_cell.length_a   1.000
_cell.length_b   1.000
_cell.length_c   1.000
_cell.angle_alpha   90.00
_cell.angle_beta   90.00
_cell.angle_gamma   90.00
#
_symmetry.space_group_name_H-M   'P 1'
#
loop_
_entity.id
_entity.type
_entity.pdbx_description
1 polymer ?
#
loop_
_entity_poly.entity_id
_entity_poly.type
_entity_poly.pdbx_seq_one_letter_code
_entity_poly.pdbx_strand_id
1 'polypeptide(L)'
;MAEVVHMIDSEVFLAFSTYATIVILKMMLMSLMTSYLRLTKQVFSNLEDTAMAIAEDKKKLVRTDPDVERVRRCHLNDLESIVPFVVIGLLYALTGPVLSTALLHFRVFVVSRFIHTVAYIMALPQPTRGVAFGVGLLTTLSMAYRVLTTALFL
;
A
#
# COMPACT_ATOMS: atom_id res chain seq x y z
N MET A 1 12.76 -15.28 -25.75
CA MET A 1 11.46 -14.58 -25.73
C MET A 1 10.33 -15.52 -25.35
N ALA A 2 10.21 -16.71 -25.96
CA ALA A 2 9.20 -17.71 -25.58
C ALA A 2 9.24 -18.13 -24.10
N GLU A 3 10.42 -18.31 -23.49
CA GLU A 3 10.49 -18.68 -22.06
C GLU A 3 10.06 -17.56 -21.11
N VAL A 4 10.39 -16.30 -21.43
CA VAL A 4 9.95 -15.15 -20.62
C VAL A 4 8.43 -14.97 -20.74
N VAL A 5 7.87 -15.18 -21.93
CA VAL A 5 6.41 -15.20 -22.14
C VAL A 5 5.77 -16.33 -21.34
N HIS A 6 6.37 -17.53 -21.33
CA HIS A 6 5.86 -18.66 -20.57
C HIS A 6 5.95 -18.46 -19.04
N MET A 7 6.95 -17.71 -18.57
CA MET A 7 7.05 -17.27 -17.17
C MET A 7 5.99 -16.22 -16.81
N ILE A 8 5.70 -15.29 -17.73
CA ILE A 8 4.64 -14.28 -17.60
C ILE A 8 3.25 -14.93 -17.64
N ASP A 9 3.08 -16.01 -18.41
CA ASP A 9 1.84 -16.79 -18.51
C ASP A 9 1.65 -17.78 -17.34
N SER A 10 2.55 -17.79 -16.35
CA SER A 10 2.33 -18.59 -15.15
C SER A 10 1.12 -18.06 -14.38
N GLU A 11 0.21 -18.97 -13.99
CA GLU A 11 -0.98 -18.61 -13.18
C GLU A 11 -0.60 -17.81 -11.92
N VAL A 12 0.61 -18.01 -11.40
CA VAL A 12 1.19 -17.25 -10.29
C VAL A 12 1.42 -15.79 -10.66
N PHE A 13 2.00 -15.50 -11.83
CA PHE A 13 2.23 -14.13 -12.27
C PHE A 13 0.92 -13.39 -12.56
N LEU A 14 -0.06 -14.07 -13.16
CA LEU A 14 -1.39 -13.51 -13.35
C LEU A 14 -2.07 -13.20 -12.01
N ALA A 15 -1.99 -14.12 -11.04
CA ALA A 15 -2.46 -13.87 -9.69
C ALA A 15 -1.73 -12.70 -9.03
N PHE A 16 -0.40 -12.67 -9.10
CA PHE A 16 0.40 -11.58 -8.55
C PHE A 16 0.01 -10.23 -9.15
N SER A 17 -0.09 -10.13 -10.48
CA SER A 17 -0.41 -8.87 -11.15
C SER A 17 -1.80 -8.37 -10.74
N THR A 18 -2.81 -9.23 -10.66
CA THR A 18 -4.16 -8.85 -10.21
C THR A 18 -4.16 -8.32 -8.76
N TYR A 19 -3.52 -9.02 -7.81
CA TYR A 19 -3.45 -8.54 -6.42
C TYR A 19 -2.59 -7.29 -6.26
N ALA A 20 -1.47 -7.19 -6.98
CA ALA A 20 -0.63 -5.99 -6.98
C ALA A 20 -1.40 -4.78 -7.51
N THR A 21 -2.12 -4.93 -8.63
CA THR A 21 -2.97 -3.87 -9.19
C THR A 21 -4.05 -3.43 -8.20
N ILE A 22 -4.73 -4.36 -7.51
CA ILE A 22 -5.76 -4.02 -6.51
C ILE A 22 -5.15 -3.16 -5.38
N VAL A 23 -3.98 -3.55 -4.88
CA VAL A 23 -3.34 -2.86 -3.76
C VAL A 23 -2.78 -1.50 -4.18
N ILE A 24 -2.22 -1.39 -5.40
CA ILE A 24 -1.76 -0.12 -5.98
C ILE A 24 -2.94 0.81 -6.22
N LEU A 25 -4.06 0.33 -6.78
CA LEU A 25 -5.27 1.12 -6.98
C LEU A 25 -5.78 1.67 -5.64
N LYS A 26 -5.82 0.83 -4.61
CA LYS A 26 -6.19 1.27 -3.26
C LYS A 26 -5.24 2.35 -2.73
N MET A 27 -3.92 2.23 -2.98
CA MET A 27 -2.95 3.27 -2.59
C MET A 27 -3.19 4.59 -3.35
N MET A 28 -3.52 4.53 -4.64
CA MET A 28 -3.90 5.71 -5.43
C MET A 28 -5.20 6.36 -4.91
N LEU A 29 -6.20 5.56 -4.50
CA LEU A 29 -7.41 6.10 -3.87
C LEU A 29 -7.10 6.83 -2.56
N MET A 30 -6.11 6.38 -1.79
CA MET A 30 -5.68 7.07 -0.56
C MET A 30 -5.05 8.44 -0.83
N SER A 31 -4.33 8.63 -1.96
CA SER A 31 -3.82 9.97 -2.31
C SER A 31 -4.95 10.91 -2.68
N LEU A 32 -5.92 10.43 -3.49
CA LEU A 32 -7.10 11.20 -3.85
C LEU A 32 -7.93 11.59 -2.63
N MET A 33 -8.10 10.68 -1.66
CA MET A 33 -8.82 10.97 -0.42
C MET A 33 -8.10 12.02 0.44
N THR A 34 -6.76 12.04 0.44
CA THR A 34 -5.98 13.09 1.11
C THR A 34 -6.22 14.44 0.45
N SER A 35 -6.18 14.50 -0.88
CA SER A 35 -6.44 15.72 -1.64
C SER A 35 -7.89 16.21 -1.46
N TYR A 36 -8.85 15.29 -1.45
CA TYR A 36 -10.26 15.60 -1.19
C TYR A 36 -10.44 16.23 0.19
N LEU A 37 -9.88 15.64 1.25
CA LEU A 37 -9.98 16.21 2.61
C LEU A 37 -9.32 17.58 2.73
N ARG A 38 -8.19 17.82 2.03
CA ARG A 38 -7.56 19.14 1.97
C ARG A 38 -8.49 20.18 1.34
N LEU A 39 -9.12 19.83 0.22
CA LEU A 39 -10.06 20.71 -0.47
C LEU A 39 -11.34 20.95 0.34
N THR A 40 -11.94 19.90 0.91
CA THR A 40 -13.19 20.01 1.68
C THR A 40 -12.99 20.77 2.98
N LYS A 41 -11.87 20.56 3.69
CA LYS A 41 -11.58 21.28 4.92
C LYS A 41 -10.93 22.64 4.71
N GLN A 42 -10.58 22.98 3.46
CA GLN A 42 -9.82 24.19 3.12
C GLN A 42 -8.50 24.27 3.91
N VAL A 43 -7.84 23.13 4.06
CA VAL A 43 -6.59 23.01 4.82
C VAL A 43 -5.48 22.63 3.85
N PHE A 44 -4.59 23.58 3.61
CA PHE A 44 -3.52 23.44 2.64
C PHE A 44 -2.16 23.36 3.33
N SER A 45 -1.24 22.56 2.79
CA SER A 45 0.12 22.48 3.34
C SER A 45 1.00 23.64 2.89
N ASN A 46 0.72 24.17 1.69
CA ASN A 46 1.56 25.17 1.09
C ASN A 46 0.76 26.46 0.84
N LEU A 47 1.45 27.60 0.90
CA LEU A 47 0.83 28.92 0.74
C LEU A 47 0.32 29.14 -0.68
N GLU A 48 0.96 28.57 -1.69
CA GLU A 48 0.55 28.66 -3.09
C GLU A 48 -0.83 28.05 -3.35
N ASP A 49 -1.18 26.99 -2.64
CA ASP A 49 -2.50 26.35 -2.78
C ASP A 49 -3.63 27.23 -2.20
N THR A 50 -3.29 28.20 -1.35
CA THR A 50 -4.22 29.21 -0.84
C THR A 50 -4.39 30.40 -1.78
N ALA A 51 -3.76 30.41 -2.97
CA ALA A 51 -3.78 31.57 -3.86
C ALA A 51 -5.21 32.03 -4.24
N MET A 52 -6.16 31.09 -4.33
CA MET A 52 -7.56 31.37 -4.62
C MET A 52 -8.39 31.84 -3.41
N ALA A 53 -7.85 31.80 -2.20
CA ALA A 53 -8.52 32.29 -1.01
C ALA A 53 -8.25 33.79 -0.77
N ILE A 54 -9.19 34.49 -0.14
CA ILE A 54 -9.08 35.93 0.16
C ILE A 54 -7.88 36.16 1.10
N ALA A 55 -7.09 37.20 0.83
CA ALA A 55 -5.74 37.40 1.39
C ALA A 55 -5.64 37.33 2.93
N GLU A 56 -6.69 37.70 3.67
CA GLU A 56 -6.71 37.66 5.14
C GLU A 56 -6.86 36.25 5.72
N ASP A 57 -7.45 35.31 4.98
CA ASP A 57 -7.63 33.92 5.43
C ASP A 57 -6.47 33.01 5.00
N LYS A 58 -5.60 33.43 4.07
CA LYS A 58 -4.47 32.61 3.57
C LYS A 58 -3.59 32.06 4.69
N LYS A 59 -3.29 32.87 5.72
CA LYS A 59 -2.50 32.42 6.88
C LYS A 59 -3.26 31.47 7.81
N LYS A 60 -4.59 31.52 7.85
CA LYS A 60 -5.41 30.62 8.68
C LYS A 60 -5.66 29.27 7.99
N LEU A 61 -5.63 29.25 6.67
CA LEU A 61 -5.85 28.08 5.82
C LEU A 61 -4.62 27.15 5.76
N VAL A 62 -3.42 27.70 5.96
CA VAL A 62 -2.21 26.89 6.21
C VAL A 62 -2.21 26.44 7.66
N ARG A 63 -2.99 25.40 7.94
CA ARG A 63 -2.96 24.70 9.22
C ARG A 63 -2.70 23.21 9.00
N THR A 64 -2.26 22.51 10.03
CA THR A 64 -2.31 21.04 10.04
C THR A 64 -3.64 20.61 10.63
N ASP A 65 -4.42 19.84 9.87
CA ASP A 65 -5.65 19.23 10.37
C ASP A 65 -5.38 17.76 10.74
N PRO A 66 -5.79 17.32 11.95
CA PRO A 66 -5.49 15.99 12.45
C PRO A 66 -6.06 14.88 11.55
N ASP A 67 -7.15 15.13 10.82
CA ASP A 67 -7.74 14.13 9.91
C ASP A 67 -6.95 14.05 8.59
N VAL A 68 -6.50 15.19 8.06
CA VAL A 68 -5.62 15.21 6.88
C VAL A 68 -4.30 14.51 7.19
N GLU A 69 -3.71 14.79 8.36
CA GLU A 69 -2.51 14.09 8.79
C GLU A 69 -2.75 12.59 9.01
N ARG A 70 -3.92 12.21 9.51
CA ARG A 70 -4.28 10.79 9.68
C ARG A 70 -4.31 10.07 8.34
N VAL A 71 -4.97 10.60 7.32
CA VAL A 71 -4.98 9.98 5.99
C VAL A 71 -3.59 9.99 5.37
N ARG A 72 -2.82 11.08 5.53
CA ARG A 72 -1.42 11.15 5.09
C ARG A 72 -0.55 10.06 5.73
N ARG A 73 -0.67 9.85 7.05
CA ARG A 73 0.06 8.77 7.75
C ARG A 73 -0.37 7.38 7.29
N CYS A 74 -1.66 7.17 7.01
CA CYS A 74 -2.13 5.92 6.42
C CYS A 74 -1.52 5.68 5.04
N HIS A 75 -1.48 6.72 4.20
CA HIS A 75 -0.88 6.64 2.87
C HIS A 75 0.62 6.35 2.95
N LEU A 76 1.34 6.99 3.87
CA LEU A 76 2.76 6.74 4.10
C LEU A 76 3.01 5.28 4.51
N ASN A 77 2.23 4.74 5.45
CA ASN A 77 2.36 3.35 5.87
C ASN A 77 2.03 2.36 4.73
N ASP A 78 1.05 2.72 3.90
CA ASP A 78 0.73 1.95 2.71
C ASP A 78 1.90 1.95 1.73
N LEU A 79 2.57 3.08 1.47
CA LEU A 79 3.79 3.10 0.65
C LEU A 79 4.90 2.23 1.25
N GLU A 80 5.17 2.35 2.55
CA GLU A 80 6.20 1.58 3.27
C GLU A 80 5.95 0.06 3.22
N SER A 81 4.69 -0.38 3.11
CA SER A 81 4.33 -1.80 3.09
C SER A 81 4.14 -2.36 1.68
N ILE A 82 3.50 -1.58 0.79
CA ILE A 82 3.10 -1.99 -0.55
C ILE A 82 4.30 -1.98 -1.50
N VAL A 83 5.19 -0.98 -1.40
CA VAL A 83 6.37 -0.91 -2.27
C VAL A 83 7.25 -2.16 -2.08
N PRO A 84 7.62 -2.57 -0.86
CA PRO A 84 8.34 -3.83 -0.66
C PRO A 84 7.56 -5.05 -1.13
N PHE A 85 6.24 -5.10 -0.91
CA PHE A 85 5.42 -6.22 -1.37
C PHE A 85 5.39 -6.36 -2.89
N VAL A 86 5.28 -5.27 -3.64
CA VAL A 86 5.28 -5.31 -5.10
C VAL A 86 6.65 -5.78 -5.62
N VAL A 87 7.74 -5.28 -5.04
CA VAL A 87 9.10 -5.69 -5.46
C VAL A 87 9.38 -7.14 -5.10
N ILE A 88 9.18 -7.54 -3.84
CA ILE A 88 9.42 -8.90 -3.36
C ILE A 88 8.45 -9.89 -3.99
N GLY A 89 7.18 -9.51 -4.15
CA GLY A 89 6.16 -10.33 -4.79
C GLY A 89 6.47 -10.60 -6.26
N LEU A 90 7.02 -9.61 -6.98
CA LEU A 90 7.52 -9.80 -8.34
C LEU A 90 8.68 -10.80 -8.38
N LEU A 91 9.69 -10.61 -7.51
CA LEU A 91 10.81 -11.55 -7.42
C LEU A 91 10.36 -12.96 -7.02
N TYR A 92 9.38 -13.05 -6.11
CA TYR A 92 8.80 -14.31 -5.67
C TYR A 92 8.05 -15.01 -6.80
N ALA A 93 7.27 -14.29 -7.62
CA ALA A 93 6.60 -14.87 -8.77
C ALA A 93 7.59 -15.49 -9.78
N LEU A 94 8.78 -14.88 -9.92
CA LEU A 94 9.84 -15.39 -10.81
C LEU A 94 10.55 -16.64 -10.27
N THR A 95 10.44 -16.96 -8.98
CA THR A 95 11.04 -18.17 -8.40
C THR A 95 10.27 -19.47 -8.64
N GLY A 96 9.15 -19.42 -9.39
CA GLY A 96 8.30 -20.59 -9.66
C GLY A 96 7.69 -21.25 -8.42
N PRO A 97 7.12 -20.50 -7.46
CA PRO A 97 6.54 -21.08 -6.25
C PRO A 97 5.25 -21.85 -6.52
N VAL A 98 4.88 -22.73 -5.59
CA VAL A 98 3.60 -23.45 -5.65
C VAL A 98 2.43 -22.47 -5.61
N LEU A 99 1.52 -22.57 -6.59
CA LEU A 99 0.40 -21.66 -6.81
C LEU A 99 -0.47 -21.44 -5.57
N SER A 100 -0.83 -22.51 -4.87
CA SER A 100 -1.68 -22.44 -3.66
C SER A 100 -1.04 -21.60 -2.56
N THR A 101 0.28 -21.71 -2.39
CA THR A 101 1.03 -20.97 -1.38
C THR A 101 1.17 -19.50 -1.79
N ALA A 102 1.46 -19.22 -3.06
CA ALA A 102 1.52 -17.85 -3.57
C ALA A 102 0.19 -17.11 -3.43
N LEU A 103 -0.92 -17.74 -3.82
CA LEU A 103 -2.26 -17.19 -3.67
C LEU A 103 -2.59 -16.87 -2.21
N LEU A 104 -2.20 -17.74 -1.27
CA LEU A 104 -2.42 -17.49 0.15
C LEU A 104 -1.65 -16.26 0.63
N HIS A 105 -0.36 -16.12 0.27
CA HIS A 105 0.44 -14.95 0.63
C HIS A 105 -0.16 -13.65 0.08
N PHE A 106 -0.55 -13.64 -1.20
CA PHE A 106 -1.13 -12.46 -1.83
C PHE A 106 -2.47 -12.09 -1.20
N ARG A 107 -3.37 -13.06 -0.97
CA ARG A 107 -4.66 -12.82 -0.33
C ARG A 107 -4.52 -12.30 1.09
N VAL A 108 -3.66 -12.92 1.90
CA VAL A 108 -3.44 -12.49 3.29
C VAL A 108 -2.88 -11.08 3.31
N PHE A 109 -1.90 -10.76 2.46
CA PHE A 109 -1.35 -9.42 2.38
C PHE A 109 -2.42 -8.40 2.00
N VAL A 110 -3.19 -8.64 0.94
CA VAL A 110 -4.26 -7.73 0.49
C VAL A 110 -5.28 -7.50 1.59
N VAL A 111 -5.84 -8.57 2.17
CA VAL A 111 -6.86 -8.47 3.24
C VAL A 111 -6.30 -7.72 4.45
N SER A 112 -5.09 -8.04 4.87
CA SER A 112 -4.43 -7.36 5.99
C SER A 112 -4.29 -5.86 5.73
N ARG A 113 -4.02 -5.48 4.47
CA ARG A 113 -3.82 -4.08 4.08
C ARG A 113 -5.12 -3.30 3.94
N PHE A 114 -6.22 -3.95 3.57
CA PHE A 114 -7.55 -3.35 3.64
C PHE A 114 -7.98 -3.15 5.09
N ILE A 115 -7.79 -4.16 5.96
CA ILE A 115 -8.11 -4.06 7.39
C ILE A 115 -7.30 -2.94 8.04
N HIS A 116 -6.00 -2.83 7.74
CA HIS A 116 -5.18 -1.75 8.29
C HIS A 116 -5.71 -0.38 7.90
N THR A 117 -6.05 -0.16 6.63
CA THR A 117 -6.58 1.14 6.16
C THR A 117 -7.92 1.48 6.77
N VAL A 118 -8.84 0.52 6.82
CA VAL A 118 -10.14 0.71 7.48
C VAL A 118 -9.93 1.05 8.96
N ALA A 119 -9.06 0.32 9.66
CA ALA A 119 -8.73 0.58 11.06
C ALA A 119 -8.08 1.96 11.28
N TYR A 120 -7.30 2.43 10.30
CA TYR A 120 -6.67 3.76 10.35
C TYR A 120 -7.69 4.88 10.16
N ILE A 121 -8.60 4.74 9.20
CA ILE A 121 -9.62 5.74 8.89
C ILE A 121 -10.68 5.79 9.99
N MET A 122 -11.20 4.64 10.43
CA MET A 122 -12.23 4.55 11.49
C MET A 122 -11.70 4.81 12.91
N ALA A 123 -10.41 5.13 13.06
CA ALA A 123 -9.77 5.36 14.35
C ALA A 123 -9.99 4.22 15.36
N LEU A 124 -9.96 2.97 14.90
CA LEU A 124 -10.15 1.83 15.77
C LEU A 124 -9.08 1.80 16.88
N PRO A 125 -9.46 1.33 18.09
CA PRO A 125 -8.53 1.20 19.19
C PRO A 125 -7.37 0.30 18.79
N GLN A 126 -6.17 0.63 19.27
CA GLN A 126 -5.05 -0.31 19.24
C GLN A 126 -5.49 -1.56 20.03
N PRO A 127 -5.18 -2.79 19.58
CA PRO A 127 -4.03 -3.18 18.77
C PRO A 127 -4.34 -3.48 17.29
N THR A 128 -5.57 -3.27 16.80
CA THR A 128 -6.00 -3.74 15.47
C THR A 128 -5.08 -3.30 14.33
N ARG A 129 -4.61 -2.04 14.38
CA ARG A 129 -3.64 -1.50 13.41
C ARG A 129 -2.29 -2.21 13.48
N GLY A 130 -1.76 -2.43 14.68
CA GLY A 130 -0.47 -3.11 14.88
C GLY A 130 -0.51 -4.55 14.41
N VAL A 131 -1.60 -5.27 14.70
CA VAL A 131 -1.78 -6.67 14.25
C VAL A 131 -1.90 -6.74 12.73
N ALA A 132 -2.72 -5.89 12.11
CA ALA A 132 -2.85 -5.86 10.64
C ALA A 132 -1.54 -5.45 9.94
N PHE A 133 -0.74 -4.58 10.55
CA PHE A 133 0.59 -4.28 10.05
C PHE A 133 1.52 -5.50 10.18
N GLY A 134 1.55 -6.13 11.35
CA GLY A 134 2.39 -7.30 11.63
C GLY A 134 2.11 -8.48 10.71
N VAL A 135 0.83 -8.78 10.44
CA VAL A 135 0.44 -9.84 9.49
C VAL A 135 0.95 -9.53 8.08
N GLY A 136 0.77 -8.28 7.61
CA GLY A 136 1.30 -7.85 6.31
C GLY A 136 2.82 -7.96 6.23
N LEU A 137 3.53 -7.50 7.27
CA LEU A 137 4.98 -7.57 7.34
C LEU A 137 5.48 -9.02 7.33
N LEU A 138 4.86 -9.90 8.12
CA LEU A 138 5.19 -11.32 8.16
C LEU A 138 5.00 -12.00 6.80
N THR A 139 3.92 -11.68 6.07
CA THR A 139 3.73 -12.22 4.72
C THR A 139 4.82 -11.78 3.76
N THR A 140 5.23 -10.50 3.82
CA THR A 140 6.31 -9.99 2.97
C THR A 140 7.66 -10.60 3.34
N LEU A 141 7.95 -10.76 4.63
CA LEU A 141 9.17 -11.42 5.11
C LEU A 141 9.23 -12.90 4.73
N SER A 142 8.09 -13.62 4.78
CA SER A 142 8.00 -15.01 4.33
C SER A 142 8.36 -15.16 2.85
N MET A 143 7.82 -14.28 1.99
CA MET A 143 8.17 -14.26 0.57
C MET A 143 9.64 -13.87 0.36
N ALA A 144 10.15 -12.86 1.08
CA ALA A 144 11.55 -12.44 1.00
C ALA A 144 12.50 -13.57 1.38
N TYR A 145 12.19 -14.30 2.46
CA TYR A 145 12.96 -15.46 2.89
C TYR A 145 13.00 -16.53 1.80
N ARG A 146 11.86 -16.85 1.18
CA ARG A 146 11.79 -17.81 0.07
C ARG A 146 12.65 -17.36 -1.12
N VAL A 147 12.53 -16.11 -1.54
CA VAL A 147 13.35 -15.54 -2.63
C VAL A 147 14.84 -15.64 -2.31
N LEU A 148 15.25 -15.26 -1.10
CA LEU A 148 16.64 -15.34 -0.67
C LEU A 148 17.15 -16.78 -0.65
N THR A 149 16.38 -17.73 -0.12
CA THR A 149 16.78 -19.14 -0.12
C THR A 149 16.92 -19.69 -1.53
N THR A 150 16.01 -19.37 -2.45
CA THR A 150 16.13 -19.85 -3.83
C THR A 150 17.34 -19.23 -4.54
N ALA A 151 17.64 -17.95 -4.28
CA ALA A 151 18.77 -17.26 -4.88
C ALA A 151 20.14 -17.70 -4.31
N LEU A 152 20.21 -18.01 -3.01
CA LEU A 152 21.44 -18.43 -2.33
C LEU A 152 21.82 -19.90 -2.58
N PHE A 153 20.88 -20.73 -3.02
CA PHE A 153 21.12 -22.13 -3.38
C PHE A 153 21.40 -22.36 -4.88
N LEU A 154 21.59 -21.28 -5.65
CA LEU A 154 22.18 -21.27 -7.01
C LEU A 154 23.70 -21.17 -6.93
#